data_AF-A0A946YM46-F1
#
_entry.id   AF-A0A946YM46-F1
#
_cell.length_a   1.000
_cell.length_b   1.000
_cell.length_c   1.000
_cell.angle_alpha   90.00
_cell.angle_beta   90.00
_cell.angle_gamma   90.00
#
_symmetry.space_group_name_H-M   'P 1'
#
loop_
_entity.id
_entity.type
_entity.pdbx_description
1 polymer ?
#
loop_
_entity_poly.entity_id
_entity_poly.type
_entity_poly.pdbx_seq_one_letter_code
_entity_poly.pdbx_strand_id
1 'polypeptide(L)'
;IIELFIPGVSRFQMRITGETHFDFAIRLESGLAAAEHENAIRNTEKRLREMLIQKRMENVKFNVVVVEDLPVNEKTGKFQLIVPASPKTSTEPADVAAVI
;
A
#
# COMPACT_ATOMS: atom_id res chain seq x y z
N ILE A 1 -8.05 -3.63 -15.65
CA ILE A 1 -8.34 -3.52 -14.20
C ILE A 1 -7.81 -4.80 -13.56
N ILE A 2 -7.08 -4.72 -12.45
CA ILE A 2 -6.64 -5.92 -11.72
C ILE A 2 -7.72 -6.20 -10.67
N GLU A 3 -8.44 -7.29 -10.85
CA GLU A 3 -9.39 -7.79 -9.85
C GLU A 3 -8.64 -8.75 -8.92
N LEU A 4 -8.40 -8.29 -7.70
CA LEU A 4 -7.75 -9.07 -6.64
C LEU A 4 -8.79 -9.38 -5.58
N PHE A 5 -9.30 -10.60 -5.58
CA PHE A 5 -10.19 -11.10 -4.54
C PHE A 5 -9.39 -11.93 -3.54
N ILE A 6 -9.41 -11.52 -2.27
CA ILE A 6 -8.79 -12.25 -1.16
C ILE A 6 -9.86 -12.42 -0.08
N PRO A 7 -10.23 -13.66 0.28
CA PRO A 7 -11.23 -13.90 1.33
C PRO A 7 -10.83 -13.23 2.65
N GLY A 8 -11.78 -12.55 3.29
CA GLY A 8 -11.57 -11.83 4.55
C GLY A 8 -10.93 -10.45 4.40
N VAL A 9 -10.65 -9.99 3.17
CA VAL A 9 -10.15 -8.64 2.90
C VAL A 9 -11.26 -7.80 2.26
N SER A 10 -11.73 -6.80 3.00
CA SER A 10 -12.81 -5.91 2.55
C SER A 10 -12.31 -4.78 1.63
N ARG A 11 -11.10 -4.27 1.89
CA ARG A 11 -10.46 -3.20 1.12
C ARG A 11 -8.94 -3.33 1.18
N PHE A 12 -8.27 -2.81 0.15
CA PHE A 12 -6.82 -2.77 0.12
C PHE A 12 -6.30 -1.54 -0.62
N GLN A 13 -5.09 -1.11 -0.28
CA GLN A 13 -4.40 0.02 -0.89
C GLN A 13 -2.91 -0.29 -1.01
N MET A 14 -2.35 -0.07 -2.19
CA MET A 14 -0.91 -0.14 -2.44
C MET A 14 -0.29 1.24 -2.22
N ARG A 15 0.69 1.34 -1.34
CA ARG A 15 1.45 2.57 -1.06
C ARG A 15 2.89 2.37 -1.52
N ILE A 16 3.30 3.09 -2.55
CA ILE A 16 4.66 3.01 -3.05
C ILE A 16 5.56 3.69 -2.01
N THR A 17 6.54 2.98 -1.48
CA THR A 17 7.48 3.49 -0.46
C THR A 17 8.88 3.68 -1.02
N GLY A 18 9.17 3.12 -2.19
CA GLY A 18 10.39 3.34 -2.96
C GLY A 18 10.27 2.75 -4.36
N GLU A 19 11.36 2.82 -5.13
CA GLU A 19 11.38 2.34 -6.53
C GLU A 19 11.09 0.83 -6.66
N THR A 20 11.52 0.05 -5.68
CA THR A 20 11.33 -1.41 -5.63
C THR A 20 10.64 -1.87 -4.34
N HIS A 21 9.95 -0.96 -3.65
CA HIS A 21 9.33 -1.21 -2.35
C HIS A 21 7.93 -0.61 -2.28
N PHE A 22 6.98 -1.37 -1.73
CA PHE A 22 5.65 -0.86 -1.44
C PHE A 22 5.04 -1.52 -0.20
N ASP A 23 4.17 -0.78 0.50
CA ASP A 23 3.31 -1.32 1.54
C ASP A 23 1.94 -1.64 0.95
N PHE A 24 1.40 -2.79 1.31
CA PHE A 24 0.08 -3.24 0.93
C PHE A 24 -0.82 -3.21 2.15
N ALA A 25 -1.52 -2.10 2.33
CA ALA A 25 -2.42 -1.90 3.46
C ALA A 25 -3.75 -2.60 3.18
N ILE A 26 -4.18 -3.49 4.07
CA ILE A 26 -5.43 -4.24 3.97
C ILE A 26 -6.34 -3.93 5.15
N ARG A 27 -7.64 -3.82 4.87
CA ARG A 27 -8.69 -3.78 5.88
C ARG A 27 -9.43 -5.09 5.87
N LEU A 28 -9.36 -5.81 6.97
CA LEU A 28 -10.04 -7.08 7.13
C LEU A 28 -11.55 -6.89 7.35
N GLU A 29 -12.33 -7.93 7.07
CA GLU A 29 -13.76 -7.92 7.35
C GLU A 29 -14.02 -7.87 8.87
N SER A 30 -15.10 -7.18 9.25
CA SER A 30 -15.50 -7.10 10.65
C SER A 30 -16.09 -8.43 11.11
N GLY A 31 -15.63 -8.93 12.26
CA GLY A 31 -16.17 -10.16 12.86
C GLY A 31 -15.44 -11.45 12.49
N LEU A 32 -14.30 -11.37 11.79
CA LEU A 32 -13.44 -12.53 11.55
C LEU A 32 -12.82 -13.05 12.86
N ALA A 33 -12.70 -14.37 12.99
CA ALA A 33 -11.94 -14.97 14.07
C ALA A 33 -10.42 -14.75 13.87
N ALA A 34 -9.63 -14.86 14.94
CA ALA A 34 -8.17 -14.68 14.88
C ALA A 34 -7.48 -15.60 13.85
N ALA A 35 -7.94 -16.84 13.71
CA ALA A 35 -7.42 -17.76 12.69
C ALA A 35 -7.73 -17.30 11.25
N GLU A 36 -8.90 -16.70 11.03
CA GLU A 36 -9.30 -16.15 9.74
C GLU A 36 -8.53 -14.87 9.40
N HIS A 37 -8.22 -14.05 10.41
CA HIS A 37 -7.32 -12.91 10.27
C HIS A 37 -5.96 -13.33 9.72
N GLU A 38 -5.33 -14.32 10.36
CA GLU A 38 -4.03 -14.80 9.91
C GLU A 38 -4.10 -15.43 8.51
N ASN A 39 -5.18 -16.16 8.21
CA ASN A 39 -5.37 -16.74 6.89
C ASN A 39 -5.53 -15.66 5.82
N ALA A 40 -6.25 -14.58 6.09
CA ALA A 40 -6.40 -13.46 5.17
C ALA A 40 -5.05 -12.78 4.87
N ILE A 41 -4.22 -12.57 5.89
CA ILE A 41 -2.87 -12.02 5.74
C ILE A 41 -1.99 -12.95 4.89
N ARG A 42 -1.90 -14.23 5.26
CA ARG A 42 -1.12 -15.24 4.52
C ARG A 42 -1.56 -15.37 3.06
N ASN A 43 -2.87 -15.36 2.81
CA ASN A 43 -3.43 -15.42 1.46
C ASN A 43 -3.09 -14.16 0.65
N THR A 44 -3.13 -12.99 1.29
CA THR A 44 -2.70 -11.72 0.68
C THR A 44 -1.24 -11.80 0.25
N GLU A 45 -0.35 -12.18 1.16
CA GLU A 45 1.09 -12.30 0.89
C GLU A 45 1.39 -13.27 -0.25
N LYS A 46 0.78 -14.46 -0.18
CA LYS A 46 0.93 -15.49 -1.22
C LYS A 46 0.50 -14.95 -2.58
N ARG A 47 -0.66 -14.31 -2.64
CA ARG A 47 -1.23 -13.80 -3.89
C ARG A 47 -0.40 -12.66 -4.49
N LEU A 48 0.08 -11.73 -3.65
CA LEU A 48 0.99 -10.67 -4.08
C LEU A 48 2.28 -11.25 -4.64
N ARG A 49 2.86 -12.24 -3.95
CA ARG A 49 4.09 -12.90 -4.40
C ARG A 49 3.91 -13.60 -5.75
N GLU A 50 2.83 -14.35 -5.93
CA GLU A 50 2.49 -14.98 -7.21
C GLU A 50 2.39 -13.95 -8.34
N MET A 51 1.71 -12.83 -8.09
CA MET A 51 1.56 -11.76 -9.08
C MET A 51 2.89 -11.10 -9.45
N LEU A 52 3.77 -10.86 -8.48
CA LEU A 52 5.10 -10.29 -8.73
C LEU A 52 5.98 -11.25 -9.53
N ILE A 53 5.95 -12.55 -9.21
CA ILE A 53 6.66 -13.58 -9.97
C ILE A 53 6.15 -13.63 -11.41
N GLN A 54 4.83 -13.66 -11.62
CA GLN A 54 4.23 -13.65 -12.96
C GLN A 54 4.65 -12.44 -13.80
N LYS A 55 4.93 -11.30 -13.15
CA LYS A 55 5.40 -10.07 -13.79
C LYS A 55 6.92 -9.95 -13.89
N ARG A 56 7.68 -10.98 -13.49
CA ARG A 56 9.15 -10.96 -13.40
C ARG A 56 9.69 -9.80 -12.54
N MET A 57 8.96 -9.49 -11.47
CA MET A 57 9.26 -8.40 -10.52
C MET A 57 9.68 -8.95 -9.15
N GLU A 58 10.48 -10.01 -9.15
CA GLU A 58 10.91 -10.71 -7.93
C GLU A 58 11.85 -9.85 -7.06
N ASN A 59 12.46 -8.82 -7.65
CA ASN A 59 13.28 -7.83 -6.96
C ASN A 59 12.46 -6.82 -6.15
N VAL A 60 11.13 -6.77 -6.35
CA VAL A 60 10.25 -5.85 -5.63
C VAL A 60 9.90 -6.45 -4.26
N LYS A 61 10.18 -5.70 -3.20
CA LYS A 61 9.81 -6.07 -1.83
C LYS A 61 8.47 -5.44 -1.46
N PHE A 62 7.69 -6.16 -0.67
CA PHE A 62 6.42 -5.68 -0.16
C PHE A 62 6.24 -6.03 1.32
N ASN A 63 5.41 -5.25 1.99
CA ASN A 63 4.98 -5.50 3.36
C ASN A 63 3.46 -5.46 3.43
N VAL A 64 2.82 -6.44 4.07
CA VAL A 64 1.36 -6.45 4.27
C VAL A 64 1.05 -5.83 5.62
N VAL A 65 0.26 -4.76 5.62
CA VAL A 65 -0.08 -4.03 6.85
C VAL A 65 -1.58 -4.08 7.06
N VAL A 66 -2.02 -4.63 8.20
CA VAL A 66 -3.43 -4.58 8.58
C VAL A 66 -3.73 -3.21 9.18
N VAL A 67 -4.78 -2.56 8.67
CA VAL A 67 -5.23 -1.25 9.15
C VAL A 67 -6.73 -1.27 9.43
N GLU A 68 -7.16 -0.44 10.37
CA GLU A 68 -8.57 -0.32 10.74
C GLU A 68 -9.38 0.43 9.67
N ASP A 69 -8.75 1.43 9.05
CA ASP A 69 -9.34 2.21 7.97
C ASP A 69 -8.29 2.60 6.91
N LEU A 70 -8.77 2.82 5.69
CA LEU A 70 -7.94 3.25 4.57
C LEU A 70 -8.36 4.65 4.10
N PRO A 71 -7.47 5.65 4.18
CA PRO A 71 -7.82 7.03 3.89
C PRO A 71 -8.21 7.19 2.42
N VAL A 72 -9.26 7.98 2.20
CA VAL A 72 -9.63 8.50 0.88
C VAL A 72 -8.84 9.77 0.59
N ASN A 73 -8.66 10.11 -0.68
CA ASN A 73 -8.01 11.35 -1.06
C ASN A 73 -8.89 12.54 -0.70
N GLU A 74 -8.47 13.37 0.24
CA GLU A 74 -9.26 14.49 0.76
C GLU A 74 -9.65 15.52 -0.32
N LYS A 75 -8.82 15.70 -1.35
CA LYS A 75 -9.10 16.67 -2.44
C LYS A 75 -10.18 16.19 -3.40
N THR A 76 -10.31 14.88 -3.57
CA THR A 76 -11.23 14.30 -4.57
C THR A 76 -12.37 13.51 -3.96
N GLY A 77 -12.30 13.23 -2.65
CA GLY A 77 -13.21 12.32 -1.94
C GLY A 77 -13.12 10.87 -2.41
N LYS A 78 -12.18 10.53 -3.31
CA LYS A 78 -12.09 9.22 -3.95
C LYS A 78 -11.10 8.32 -3.24
N PHE A 79 -11.46 7.05 -3.14
CA PHE A 79 -10.53 6.01 -2.73
C PHE A 79 -9.45 5.81 -3.79
N GLN A 80 -8.19 5.89 -3.38
CA GLN A 80 -7.06 5.61 -4.25
C GLN A 80 -6.55 4.20 -3.98
N LEU A 81 -6.57 3.36 -5.02
CA LEU A 81 -6.01 2.01 -4.96
C LEU A 81 -4.48 2.05 -4.85
N ILE A 82 -3.86 3.00 -5.53
CA ILE A 82 -2.41 3.20 -5.55
C ILE A 82 -2.14 4.62 -5.06
N VAL A 83 -1.36 4.70 -3.99
CA VAL A 83 -0.84 5.96 -3.45
C VAL A 83 0.65 6.02 -3.80
N PRO A 84 1.09 6.98 -4.62
CA PRO A 84 2.51 7.14 -4.91
C PRO A 84 3.25 7.54 -3.63
N ALA A 85 4.56 7.31 -3.59
CA ALA A 85 5.39 7.92 -2.57
C ALA A 85 5.13 9.43 -2.63
N SER A 86 4.62 10.01 -1.55
CA SER A 86 4.55 11.46 -1.45
C SER A 86 5.95 11.97 -1.73
N PRO A 87 6.15 12.92 -2.67
CA PRO A 87 7.43 13.59 -2.75
C PRO A 87 7.65 14.13 -1.35
N LYS A 88 8.69 13.64 -0.67
CA LYS A 88 9.18 14.35 0.50
C LYS A 88 9.38 15.76 -0.01
N THR A 89 8.60 16.71 0.47
CA THR A 89 9.01 18.10 0.44
C THR A 89 10.35 18.09 1.15
N SER A 90 11.43 17.95 0.38
CA SER A 90 12.69 18.57 0.72
C SER A 90 12.32 20.03 0.89
N THR A 91 12.09 20.41 2.14
CA THR A 91 12.34 21.77 2.57
C THR A 91 13.86 21.95 2.48
N GLU A 92 14.35 22.03 1.24
CA GLU A 92 15.60 22.70 0.96
C GLU A 92 15.23 24.19 1.00
N PRO A 93 15.72 24.98 1.98
CA PRO A 93 15.59 26.42 1.89
C PRO A 93 16.45 26.87 0.72
N ALA A 94 15.79 27.15 -0.40
CA ALA A 94 16.39 27.87 -1.51
C ALA A 94 16.66 29.33 -1.07
N ASP A 95 17.89 29.73 -1.37
CA ASP A 95 18.28 31.07 -1.81
C ASP A 95 18.57 32.16 -0.76
N VAL A 96 19.88 32.36 -0.58
CA VAL A 96 20.61 33.64 -0.50
C VAL A 96 19.89 34.87 0.08
N ALA A 97 20.27 35.23 1.30
CA ALA A 97 20.39 36.64 1.65
C ALA A 97 21.76 37.16 1.18
N ALA A 98 21.69 38.16 0.32
CA ALA A 98 22.79 38.88 -0.30
C ALA A 98 23.74 39.54 0.70
N VAL A 99 24.99 39.69 0.24
CA VAL A 99 25.88 40.86 0.45
C VAL A 99 25.13 42.09 1.01
N ILE A 100 25.57 42.60 2.16
CA ILE A 100 26.32 43.87 2.39
C ILE A 100 26.95 43.78 3.79
#